data_AF-A0A7D5PDB2-F1
#
_entry.id   AF-A0A7D5PDB2-F1
#
_cell.length_a   1.000
_cell.length_b   1.000
_cell.length_c   1.000
_cell.angle_alpha   90.00
_cell.angle_beta   90.00
_cell.angle_gamma   90.00
#
_symmetry.space_group_name_H-M   'P 1'
#
loop_
_entity.id
_entity.type
_entity.pdbx_description
1 polymer ?
#
loop_
_entity_poly.entity_id
_entity_poly.type
_entity_poly.pdbx_seq_one_letter_code
_entity_poly.pdbx_strand_id
1 'polypeptide(L)'
;MAHSGSDADAFVTHGTRPRSVARASRRLGLALLGAAGPAVVTAFLVAVTRPGTAGPLAWVGEAMATPLVGGSGLTWAFHVAAVTGLAGVWIVGFALVVEGYFGVE
;
A
#
# COMPACT_ATOMS: atom_id res chain seq x y z
N MET A 1 -47.81 -25.90 8.10
CA MET A 1 -47.61 -25.56 6.68
C MET A 1 -46.32 -24.77 6.58
N ALA A 2 -45.31 -25.34 5.92
CA ALA A 2 -44.03 -24.67 5.70
C ALA A 2 -44.26 -23.51 4.72
N HIS A 3 -43.98 -22.28 5.14
CA HIS A 3 -43.80 -21.17 4.21
C HIS A 3 -42.34 -21.18 3.79
N SER A 4 -42.10 -21.74 2.60
CA SER A 4 -40.86 -21.58 1.85
C SER A 4 -40.76 -20.10 1.46
N GLY A 5 -40.15 -19.31 2.33
CA GLY A 5 -39.78 -17.94 2.05
C GLY A 5 -38.57 -17.95 1.13
N SER A 6 -38.85 -17.88 -0.18
CA SER A 6 -38.02 -17.37 -1.27
C SER A 6 -36.50 -17.37 -1.02
N ASP A 7 -35.80 -18.32 -1.66
CA ASP A 7 -34.35 -18.28 -1.90
C ASP A 7 -33.88 -16.98 -2.62
N ALA A 8 -34.78 -16.03 -2.93
CA ALA A 8 -34.43 -14.71 -3.46
C ALA A 8 -33.66 -13.83 -2.46
N ASP A 9 -33.76 -14.06 -1.15
CA ASP A 9 -32.92 -13.34 -0.17
C ASP A 9 -31.45 -13.80 -0.20
N ALA A 10 -31.18 -14.98 -0.76
CA ALA A 10 -29.81 -15.46 -1.00
C ALA A 10 -29.15 -14.76 -2.19
N PHE A 11 -29.92 -14.11 -3.08
CA PHE A 11 -29.40 -13.43 -4.28
C PHE A 11 -29.07 -11.95 -4.10
N VAL A 12 -29.29 -11.36 -2.92
CA VAL A 12 -28.84 -9.98 -2.60
C VAL A 12 -27.30 -9.91 -2.39
N THR A 13 -26.58 -11.02 -2.50
CA THR A 13 -25.14 -11.13 -2.20
C THR A 13 -24.18 -10.69 -3.33
N HIS A 14 -24.56 -9.75 -4.18
CA HIS A 14 -23.61 -9.02 -5.03
C HIS A 14 -23.68 -7.49 -4.85
N GLY A 15 -24.31 -7.01 -3.78
CA GLY A 15 -24.15 -5.63 -3.33
C GLY A 15 -22.78 -5.41 -2.71
N THR A 16 -21.99 -4.50 -3.28
CA THR A 16 -20.72 -4.03 -2.70
C THR A 16 -20.97 -3.62 -1.24
N ARG A 17 -20.38 -4.31 -0.26
CA ARG A 17 -20.53 -3.99 1.17
C ARG A 17 -19.56 -2.85 1.53
N PRO A 18 -19.96 -1.57 1.53
CA PRO A 18 -19.02 -0.45 1.51
C PRO A 18 -18.18 -0.40 2.78
N ARG A 19 -18.79 -0.72 3.93
CA ARG A 19 -18.10 -0.83 5.23
C ARG A 19 -17.03 -1.91 5.25
N SER A 20 -17.26 -3.03 4.56
CA SER A 20 -16.26 -4.11 4.45
C SER A 20 -15.10 -3.70 3.54
N VAL A 21 -15.42 -3.02 2.43
CA VAL A 21 -14.41 -2.49 1.49
C VAL A 21 -13.53 -1.45 2.19
N ALA A 22 -14.11 -0.44 2.83
CA ALA A 22 -13.37 0.57 3.59
C ALA A 22 -12.43 -0.05 4.63
N ARG A 23 -12.95 -0.98 5.45
CA ARG A 23 -12.15 -1.65 6.48
C ARG A 23 -11.02 -2.50 5.90
N ALA A 24 -11.29 -3.23 4.82
CA ALA A 24 -10.29 -4.05 4.14
C ALA A 24 -9.20 -3.18 3.51
N SER A 25 -9.59 -2.12 2.79
CA SER A 25 -8.68 -1.14 2.20
C SER A 25 -7.83 -0.46 3.27
N ARG A 26 -8.40 0.02 4.38
CA ARG A 26 -7.63 0.63 5.47
C ARG A 26 -6.60 -0.34 6.06
N ARG A 27 -6.98 -1.60 6.32
CA ARG A 27 -6.05 -2.63 6.82
C ARG A 27 -4.93 -2.92 5.84
N LEU A 28 -5.27 -3.10 4.57
CA LEU A 28 -4.30 -3.36 3.51
C LEU A 28 -3.33 -2.19 3.35
N GLY A 29 -3.85 -0.96 3.26
CA GLY A 29 -3.05 0.24 3.11
C GLY A 29 -2.09 0.44 4.28
N LEU A 30 -2.56 0.26 5.52
CA LEU A 30 -1.70 0.30 6.70
C LEU A 30 -0.66 -0.82 6.74
N ALA A 31 -1.01 -2.04 6.30
CA ALA A 31 -0.07 -3.15 6.20
C ALA A 31 1.03 -2.86 5.17
N LEU A 32 0.68 -2.30 4.01
CA LEU A 32 1.64 -1.91 2.98
C LEU A 32 2.56 -0.78 3.47
N LEU A 33 2.02 0.22 4.16
CA LEU A 33 2.82 1.28 4.79
C LEU A 33 3.77 0.71 5.85
N GLY A 34 3.26 -0.18 6.69
CA GLY A 34 4.05 -0.86 7.72
C GLY A 34 5.14 -1.76 7.14
N ALA A 35 4.91 -2.39 5.98
CA ALA A 35 5.91 -3.18 5.28
C ALA A 35 6.94 -2.32 4.53
N ALA A 36 6.52 -1.20 3.95
CA ALA A 36 7.37 -0.29 3.20
C ALA A 36 8.41 0.39 4.10
N GLY A 37 8.01 0.83 5.31
CA GLY A 37 8.88 1.55 6.23
C GLY A 37 10.21 0.84 6.53
N PRO A 38 10.21 -0.40 7.05
CA PRO A 38 11.43 -1.16 7.32
C PRO A 38 12.31 -1.36 6.09
N ALA A 39 11.71 -1.58 4.91
CA ALA A 39 12.45 -1.78 3.67
C ALA A 39 13.17 -0.49 3.23
N VAL A 40 12.50 0.68 3.31
CA VAL A 40 13.14 1.99 3.04
C VAL A 40 14.25 2.26 4.04
N VAL A 41 13.99 2.07 5.33
CA VAL A 41 14.97 2.32 6.40
C VAL A 41 16.19 1.43 6.24
N THR A 42 16.00 0.14 5.94
CA THR A 42 17.11 -0.80 5.75
C THR A 42 17.93 -0.43 4.52
N ALA A 43 17.29 -0.13 3.39
CA ALA A 43 17.99 0.29 2.17
C ALA A 43 18.81 1.57 2.41
N PHE A 44 18.23 2.54 3.11
CA PHE A 44 18.88 3.79 3.50
C PHE A 44 20.07 3.55 4.43
N LEU A 45 19.89 2.81 5.53
CA LEU A 45 20.96 2.52 6.48
C LEU A 45 22.14 1.80 5.82
N VAL A 46 21.86 0.80 4.99
CA VAL A 46 22.92 0.09 4.25
C VAL A 46 23.65 1.04 3.30
N ALA A 47 22.92 1.92 2.61
CA ALA A 47 23.53 2.90 1.73
C ALA A 47 24.43 3.91 2.46
N VAL A 48 24.01 4.38 3.65
CA VAL A 48 24.82 5.31 4.47
C VAL A 48 26.09 4.64 5.00
N THR A 49 26.07 3.32 5.22
CA THR A 49 27.27 2.57 5.63
C THR A 49 28.21 2.20 4.47
N ARG A 50 27.83 2.46 3.21
CA ARG A 50 28.68 2.14 2.06
C ARG A 50 29.78 3.18 1.88
N PRO A 51 31.06 2.77 1.87
CA PRO A 51 32.17 3.66 1.53
C PRO A 51 32.05 4.14 0.08
N GLY A 52 32.34 5.43 -0.16
CA GLY A 52 32.29 6.05 -1.49
C GLY A 52 30.98 6.77 -1.83
N THR A 53 29.99 6.80 -0.93
CA THR A 53 28.81 7.66 -1.08
C THR A 53 29.11 9.07 -0.55
N ALA A 54 28.68 10.11 -1.26
CA ALA A 54 28.83 11.52 -0.83
C ALA A 54 27.89 11.92 0.34
N GLY A 55 27.37 10.92 1.07
CA GLY A 55 26.42 11.08 2.15
C GLY A 55 24.99 10.62 1.79
N PRO A 56 24.09 10.59 2.79
CA PRO A 56 22.77 9.96 2.66
C PRO A 56 21.86 10.62 1.61
N LEU A 57 21.86 11.96 1.56
CA LEU A 57 21.01 12.72 0.63
C LEU A 57 21.48 12.60 -0.81
N ALA A 58 22.80 12.58 -1.04
CA ALA A 58 23.37 12.36 -2.36
C ALA A 58 23.01 10.97 -2.89
N TRP A 59 23.09 9.94 -2.04
CA TRP A 59 22.67 8.59 -2.41
C TRP A 59 21.18 8.50 -2.76
N VAL A 60 20.30 9.14 -1.99
CA VAL A 60 18.86 9.17 -2.34
C VAL A 60 18.64 9.85 -3.69
N GLY A 61 19.35 10.96 -3.96
CA GLY A 61 19.32 11.63 -5.26
C GLY A 61 19.76 10.72 -6.40
N GLU A 62 20.86 9.98 -6.23
CA GLU A 62 21.35 8.99 -7.21
C GLU A 62 20.37 7.83 -7.39
N ALA A 63 19.82 7.30 -6.30
CA ALA A 63 18.83 6.22 -6.35
C ALA A 63 17.56 6.67 -7.11
N MET A 64 17.09 7.89 -6.87
CA MET A 64 15.94 8.46 -7.59
C MET A 64 16.25 8.78 -9.06
N ALA A 65 17.52 9.01 -9.41
CA ALA A 65 17.96 9.22 -10.79
C ALA A 65 18.10 7.92 -11.59
N THR A 66 18.05 6.75 -10.93
CA THR A 66 18.12 5.48 -11.65
C THR A 66 16.76 5.07 -12.25
N PRO A 67 16.77 4.37 -13.40
CA PRO A 67 15.54 3.87 -14.00
C PRO A 67 14.80 2.89 -13.07
N LEU A 68 13.47 3.05 -12.99
CA LEU A 68 12.56 2.15 -12.26
C LEU A 68 12.67 0.68 -12.71
N VAL A 69 13.07 0.45 -13.95
CA VAL A 69 13.20 -0.87 -14.58
C VAL A 69 14.66 -1.04 -15.01
N GLY A 70 15.31 -2.13 -14.58
CA GLY A 70 16.71 -2.42 -14.91
C GLY A 70 17.72 -2.10 -13.79
N GLY A 71 17.30 -1.47 -12.70
CA GLY A 71 18.10 -1.35 -11.48
C GLY A 71 18.17 -2.66 -10.70
N SER A 72 19.25 -2.88 -9.94
CA SER A 72 19.45 -4.07 -9.09
C SER A 72 19.94 -3.70 -7.68
N GLY A 73 19.87 -4.64 -6.74
CA GLY A 73 20.37 -4.46 -5.38
C GLY A 73 19.58 -3.43 -4.54
N LEU A 74 20.28 -2.59 -3.78
CA LEU A 74 19.68 -1.64 -2.83
C LEU A 74 18.77 -0.61 -3.50
N THR A 75 19.12 -0.19 -4.71
CA THR A 75 18.34 0.76 -5.48
C THR A 75 16.99 0.14 -5.89
N TRP A 76 16.97 -1.12 -6.32
CA TRP A 76 15.72 -1.83 -6.60
C TRP A 76 14.87 -1.99 -5.33
N ALA A 77 15.48 -2.38 -4.21
CA ALA A 77 14.77 -2.52 -2.94
C ALA A 77 14.13 -1.20 -2.47
N PHE A 78 14.84 -0.08 -2.66
CA PHE A 78 14.31 1.27 -2.39
C PHE A 78 13.08 1.57 -3.26
N HIS A 79 13.13 1.30 -4.57
CA HIS A 79 12.00 1.53 -5.46
C HIS A 79 10.78 0.68 -5.09
N VAL A 80 10.97 -0.61 -4.80
CA VAL A 80 9.89 -1.50 -4.35
C VAL A 80 9.23 -0.97 -3.09
N ALA A 81 10.03 -0.52 -2.13
CA ALA A 81 9.54 0.03 -0.88
C ALA A 81 8.81 1.37 -1.09
N ALA A 82 9.33 2.25 -1.93
CA ALA A 82 8.70 3.52 -2.29
C ALA A 82 7.34 3.31 -2.99
N VAL A 83 7.26 2.40 -3.96
CA VAL A 83 6.02 2.06 -4.67
C VAL A 83 5.01 1.41 -3.71
N THR A 84 5.47 0.52 -2.84
CA THR A 84 4.63 -0.12 -1.82
C THR A 84 4.05 0.90 -0.85
N GLY A 85 4.87 1.87 -0.40
CA GLY A 85 4.43 2.96 0.44
C GLY A 85 3.40 3.84 -0.27
N LEU A 86 3.66 4.23 -1.52
CA LEU A 86 2.75 5.03 -2.32
C LEU A 86 1.41 4.33 -2.55
N ALA A 87 1.44 3.03 -2.89
CA ALA A 87 0.24 2.21 -3.02
C ALA A 87 -0.53 2.13 -1.69
N GLY A 88 0.18 1.98 -0.57
CA GLY A 88 -0.40 2.01 0.77
C GLY A 88 -1.15 3.31 1.06
N VAL A 89 -0.54 4.47 0.79
CA VAL A 89 -1.20 5.79 0.95
C VAL A 89 -2.45 5.89 0.08
N TRP A 90 -2.36 5.50 -1.19
CA TRP A 90 -3.50 5.54 -2.11
C TRP A 90 -4.66 4.66 -1.64
N ILE A 91 -4.38 3.46 -1.14
CA ILE A 91 -5.41 2.53 -0.66
C ILE A 91 -6.05 3.06 0.63
N VAL A 92 -5.30 3.70 1.53
CA VAL A 92 -5.87 4.39 2.69
C VAL A 92 -6.76 5.55 2.23
N GLY A 93 -6.30 6.37 1.29
CA GLY A 93 -7.11 7.46 0.72
C GLY A 93 -8.41 6.95 0.08
N PHE A 94 -8.34 5.84 -0.66
CA PHE A 94 -9.52 5.18 -1.20
C PHE A 94 -10.49 4.74 -0.10
N ALA A 95 -10.00 4.18 1.01
CA ALA A 95 -10.85 3.83 2.15
C ALA A 95 -11.60 5.05 2.68
N LEU A 96 -10.93 6.19 2.84
CA LEU A 96 -11.54 7.45 3.29
C LEU A 96 -12.60 7.96 2.32
N VAL A 97 -12.35 7.86 1.00
CA VAL A 97 -13.33 8.22 -0.03
C VAL A 97 -14.57 7.33 0.06
N VAL A 98 -14.41 6.02 0.26
CA VAL A 98 -15.53 5.08 0.44
C VAL A 98 -16.29 5.37 1.74
N GLU A 99 -15.59 5.61 2.85
CA GLU A 99 -16.19 5.99 4.14
C GLU A 99 -17.06 7.25 3.98
N GLY A 100 -16.50 8.30 3.37
CA GLY A 100 -17.19 9.58 3.17
C GLY A 100 -18.33 9.53 2.14
N TYR A 101 -18.16 8.81 1.02
CA TYR A 101 -19.18 8.72 -0.03
C TYR A 101 -20.41 7.93 0.43
N PHE A 102 -20.21 6.86 1.21
CA PHE A 102 -21.29 5.99 1.66
C PHE A 102 -21.77 6.27 3.09
N GLY A 103 -21.15 7.21 3.82
CA GLY A 103 -21.49 7.53 5.21
C GLY A 103 -21.26 6.37 6.18
N VAL A 104 -20.23 5.55 5.93
CA VAL A 104 -19.94 4.32 6.66
C VAL A 104 -18.73 4.45 7.58
N GLU A 105 -18.82 5.38 8.53
CA GLU A 105 -17.81 5.60 9.57
C GLU A 105 -17.87 4.54 10.70
#